data_AF-A0A3C1T1G0-F1
#
_entry.id   AF-A0A3C1T1G0-F1
#
_cell.length_a   1.000
_cell.length_b   1.000
_cell.length_c   1.000
_cell.angle_alpha   90.00
_cell.angle_beta   90.00
_cell.angle_gamma   90.00
#
_symmetry.space_group_name_H-M   'P 1'
#
loop_
_entity.id
_entity.type
_entity.pdbx_description
1 polymer ?
#
loop_
_entity_poly.entity_id
_entity_poly.type
_entity_poly.pdbx_seq_one_letter_code
_entity_poly.pdbx_strand_id
1 'polypeptide(L)'
;MKKNLLLFVTALCVYLSAAAQQTDERAIRDVLEKQRTAWNKGDIETYMQGYWQNDSLMFIGKRGITYGWLGTLNSYKKGYPDADAMGTLDFTILQVKRVSADHFFVVGKWHLTLKAGNQEGHFSLLFRKVNGQWLIVADHSS
;
A
#
# COMPACT_ATOMS: atom_id res chain seq x y z
N MET A 1 16.14 5.50 43.82
CA MET A 1 16.88 5.62 42.54
C MET A 1 16.52 4.54 41.52
N LYS A 2 16.64 3.23 41.83
CA LYS A 2 16.33 2.13 40.87
C LYS A 2 14.88 2.12 40.34
N LYS A 3 13.89 2.43 41.19
CA LYS A 3 12.46 2.47 40.80
C LYS A 3 12.16 3.62 39.82
N ASN A 4 12.79 4.78 40.03
CA ASN A 4 12.64 5.94 39.14
C ASN A 4 13.35 5.70 37.80
N LEU A 5 14.50 5.00 37.81
CA LEU A 5 15.19 4.59 36.59
C LEU A 5 14.35 3.61 35.76
N LEU A 6 13.71 2.62 36.39
CA LEU A 6 12.84 1.66 35.70
C LEU A 6 11.61 2.33 35.08
N LEU A 7 10.98 3.27 35.80
CA LEU A 7 9.87 4.07 35.27
C LEU A 7 10.31 4.91 34.06
N PHE A 8 11.49 5.52 34.13
CA PHE A 8 12.04 6.33 33.05
C PHE A 8 12.34 5.51 31.79
N VAL A 9 12.98 4.34 31.93
CA VAL A 9 13.25 3.42 30.82
C VAL A 9 11.94 2.95 30.17
N THR A 10 10.95 2.59 30.98
CA THR A 10 9.64 2.13 30.46
C THR A 10 8.94 3.24 29.66
N ALA A 11 8.92 4.47 30.19
CA ALA A 11 8.35 5.62 29.50
C ALA A 11 9.07 5.91 28.16
N LEU A 12 10.40 5.80 28.14
CA LEU A 12 11.20 5.98 26.92
C LEU A 12 10.89 4.92 25.86
N CYS A 13 10.77 3.64 26.24
CA CYS A 13 10.42 2.56 25.31
C CYS A 13 9.02 2.75 24.69
N VAL A 14 8.04 3.20 25.49
CA VAL A 14 6.69 3.49 24.99
C VAL A 14 6.73 4.66 24.00
N TYR A 15 7.46 5.73 24.31
CA TYR A 15 7.60 6.88 23.43
C TYR A 15 8.25 6.49 22.08
N LEU A 16 9.37 5.76 22.11
CA LEU A 16 10.05 5.31 20.90
C LEU A 16 9.16 4.41 20.02
N SER A 17 8.34 3.55 20.65
CA SER A 17 7.42 2.67 19.93
C SER A 17 6.29 3.44 19.24
N ALA A 18 5.75 4.46 19.90
CA ALA A 18 4.73 5.35 19.34
C ALA A 18 5.28 6.23 18.21
N ALA A 19 6.49 6.77 18.38
CA ALA A 19 7.16 7.55 17.34
C ALA A 19 7.45 6.69 16.08
N ALA A 20 7.97 5.47 16.27
CA ALA A 20 8.21 4.54 15.16
C ALA A 20 6.91 4.21 14.41
N GLN A 21 5.81 3.98 15.14
CA GLN A 21 4.50 3.73 14.56
C GLN A 21 4.04 4.88 13.64
N GLN A 22 4.19 6.13 14.08
CA GLN A 22 3.84 7.31 13.28
C GLN A 22 4.71 7.43 12.01
N THR A 23 6.00 7.08 12.10
CA THR A 23 6.89 7.07 10.93
C THR A 23 6.52 5.99 9.92
N ASP A 24 6.13 4.81 10.38
CA ASP A 24 5.73 3.70 9.50
C ASP A 24 4.39 3.98 8.80
N GLU A 25 3.40 4.53 9.49
CA GLU A 25 2.14 4.96 8.85
C GLU A 25 2.38 6.02 7.77
N ARG A 26 3.23 7.01 8.04
CA ARG A 26 3.61 8.01 7.04
C ARG A 26 4.26 7.38 5.82
N ALA A 27 5.19 6.45 6.03
CA ALA A 27 5.86 5.74 4.93
C ALA A 27 4.87 4.93 4.07
N ILE A 28 3.88 4.29 4.68
CA ILE A 28 2.80 3.58 3.95
C ILE A 28 1.96 4.56 3.11
N ARG A 29 1.57 5.69 3.68
CA ARG A 29 0.83 6.74 2.93
C ARG A 29 1.66 7.29 1.77
N ASP A 30 2.97 7.47 1.97
CA ASP A 30 3.90 7.90 0.93
C ASP A 30 4.01 6.86 -0.21
N VAL A 31 3.92 5.55 0.08
CA VAL A 31 3.85 4.51 -0.96
C VAL A 31 2.60 4.67 -1.82
N LEU A 32 1.42 4.84 -1.20
CA LEU A 32 0.16 5.00 -1.93
C LEU A 32 0.13 6.29 -2.75
N GLU A 33 0.73 7.37 -2.24
CA GLU A 33 0.84 8.63 -2.98
C GLU A 33 1.78 8.52 -4.18
N LYS A 34 2.90 7.80 -4.05
CA LYS A 34 3.79 7.49 -5.18
C LYS A 34 3.07 6.66 -6.23
N GLN A 35 2.29 5.66 -5.81
CA GLN A 35 1.48 4.86 -6.74
C GLN A 35 0.47 5.74 -7.47
N ARG A 36 -0.31 6.55 -6.76
CA ARG A 36 -1.28 7.49 -7.36
C ARG A 36 -0.60 8.43 -8.38
N THR A 37 0.56 8.98 -8.01
CA THR A 37 1.33 9.88 -8.88
C THR A 37 1.86 9.16 -10.12
N ALA A 38 2.39 7.94 -9.98
CA ALA A 38 2.91 7.15 -11.09
C ALA A 38 1.78 6.73 -12.05
N TRP A 39 0.64 6.29 -11.50
CA TRP A 39 -0.57 5.99 -12.27
C TRP A 39 -0.99 7.17 -13.12
N ASN A 40 -1.13 8.35 -12.51
CA ASN A 40 -1.58 9.55 -13.19
C ASN A 40 -0.57 10.10 -14.22
N LYS A 41 0.65 9.55 -14.27
CA LYS A 41 1.66 9.81 -15.30
C LYS A 41 1.72 8.73 -16.38
N GLY A 42 0.91 7.68 -16.30
CA GLY A 42 0.97 6.53 -17.19
C GLY A 42 2.12 5.55 -16.89
N ASP A 43 2.77 5.69 -15.73
CA ASP A 43 3.96 4.91 -15.38
C ASP A 43 3.60 3.71 -14.51
N ILE A 44 3.21 2.62 -15.19
CA ILE A 44 2.84 1.35 -14.56
C ILE A 44 4.06 0.72 -13.84
N GLU A 45 5.27 0.89 -14.36
CA GLU A 45 6.46 0.28 -13.76
C GLU A 45 6.77 0.90 -12.39
N THR A 46 6.69 2.24 -12.28
CA THR A 46 6.82 2.94 -11.01
C THR A 46 5.62 2.67 -10.08
N TYR A 47 4.40 2.57 -10.60
CA TYR A 47 3.22 2.16 -9.81
C TYR A 47 3.44 0.79 -9.15
N MET A 48 4.05 -0.15 -9.88
CA MET A 48 4.30 -1.50 -9.39
C MET A 48 5.40 -1.59 -8.32
N GLN A 49 6.20 -0.54 -8.11
CA GLN A 49 7.24 -0.51 -7.05
C GLN A 49 6.65 -0.47 -5.63
N GLY A 50 5.37 -0.14 -5.48
CA GLY A 50 4.68 -0.23 -4.17
C GLY A 50 4.42 -1.67 -3.73
N TYR A 51 4.51 -2.64 -4.65
CA TYR A 51 4.25 -4.05 -4.36
C TYR A 51 5.53 -4.85 -4.13
N TRP A 52 5.42 -5.89 -3.31
CA TRP A 52 6.51 -6.80 -3.05
C TRP A 52 6.90 -7.59 -4.31
N GLN A 53 8.12 -7.41 -4.80
CA GLN A 53 8.63 -8.13 -5.97
C GLN A 53 8.96 -9.58 -5.62
N ASN A 54 7.93 -10.41 -5.56
CA ASN A 54 8.01 -11.82 -5.21
C ASN A 54 6.87 -12.62 -5.85
N ASP A 55 7.08 -13.92 -6.05
CA ASP A 55 6.07 -14.83 -6.59
C ASP A 55 4.90 -15.07 -5.62
N SER A 56 5.09 -14.77 -4.34
CA SER A 56 4.06 -14.87 -3.30
C SER A 56 3.20 -13.62 -3.15
N LEU A 57 3.48 -12.54 -3.89
CA LEU A 57 2.60 -11.36 -3.93
C LEU A 57 1.19 -11.78 -4.33
N MET A 58 0.18 -11.37 -3.58
CA MET A 58 -1.21 -11.80 -3.78
C MET A 58 -2.09 -10.65 -4.27
N PHE A 59 -2.87 -10.88 -5.32
CA PHE A 59 -3.96 -10.00 -5.75
C PHE A 59 -5.29 -10.75 -5.70
N ILE A 60 -6.32 -10.08 -5.21
CA ILE A 60 -7.66 -10.63 -5.03
C ILE A 60 -8.64 -9.68 -5.70
N GLY A 61 -9.46 -10.21 -6.60
CA GLY A 61 -10.51 -9.42 -7.26
C GLY A 61 -11.61 -10.32 -7.82
N LYS A 62 -12.44 -9.81 -8.74
CA LYS A 62 -13.63 -10.54 -9.23
C LYS A 62 -13.35 -11.93 -9.82
N ARG A 63 -12.12 -12.16 -10.32
CA ARG A 63 -11.70 -13.42 -10.95
C ARG A 63 -11.06 -14.41 -9.96
N GLY A 64 -11.04 -14.08 -8.67
CA GLY A 64 -10.37 -14.84 -7.62
C GLY A 64 -8.97 -14.32 -7.33
N ILE A 65 -8.11 -15.22 -6.86
CA ILE A 65 -6.76 -14.92 -6.39
C ILE A 65 -5.74 -15.14 -7.52
N THR A 66 -4.84 -14.20 -7.71
CA THR A 66 -3.66 -14.32 -8.58
C THR A 66 -2.38 -14.03 -7.81
N TYR A 67 -1.28 -14.62 -8.25
CA TYR A 67 0.01 -14.52 -7.58
C TYR A 67 1.11 -13.97 -8.48
N GLY A 68 2.10 -13.35 -7.85
CA GLY A 68 3.38 -12.99 -8.45
C GLY A 68 3.43 -11.59 -9.05
N TRP A 69 4.55 -10.91 -8.79
CA TRP A 69 4.77 -9.53 -9.22
C TRP A 69 4.86 -9.36 -10.74
N LEU A 70 5.62 -10.22 -11.43
CA LEU A 70 5.82 -10.08 -12.88
C LEU A 70 4.54 -10.35 -13.66
N GLY A 71 3.78 -11.38 -13.27
CA GLY A 71 2.47 -11.68 -13.87
C GLY A 71 1.47 -10.54 -13.68
N THR A 72 1.50 -9.90 -12.50
CA THR A 72 0.71 -8.71 -12.20
C THR A 72 1.11 -7.53 -13.08
N LEU A 73 2.41 -7.19 -13.16
CA LEU A 73 2.91 -6.10 -14.00
C LEU A 73 2.44 -6.26 -15.46
N ASN A 74 2.59 -7.46 -16.02
CA ASN A 74 2.17 -7.77 -17.39
C ASN A 74 0.64 -7.63 -17.56
N SER A 75 -0.13 -8.01 -16.54
CA SER A 75 -1.58 -7.86 -16.55
C SER A 75 -2.01 -6.40 -16.53
N TYR A 76 -1.35 -5.54 -15.73
CA TYR A 76 -1.58 -4.09 -15.77
C TYR A 76 -1.23 -3.51 -17.13
N LYS A 77 -0.04 -3.78 -17.67
CA LYS A 77 0.37 -3.30 -19.00
C LYS A 77 -0.61 -3.71 -20.10
N LYS A 78 -1.18 -4.92 -20.02
CA LYS A 78 -2.20 -5.40 -20.97
C LYS A 78 -3.56 -4.75 -20.77
N GLY A 79 -3.98 -4.53 -19.52
CA GLY A 79 -5.28 -3.96 -19.19
C GLY A 79 -5.36 -2.44 -19.39
N TYR A 80 -4.22 -1.77 -19.28
CA TYR A 80 -4.07 -0.32 -19.35
C TYR A 80 -3.01 0.06 -20.39
N PRO A 81 -3.32 -0.10 -21.69
CA PRO A 81 -2.35 0.08 -22.78
C PRO A 81 -1.95 1.55 -23.01
N ASP A 82 -2.76 2.51 -22.54
CA ASP A 82 -2.54 3.94 -22.74
C ASP A 82 -3.13 4.79 -21.59
N ALA A 83 -2.86 6.09 -21.63
CA ALA A 83 -3.31 7.04 -20.61
C ALA A 83 -4.85 7.20 -20.56
N ASP A 84 -5.54 7.02 -21.70
CA ASP A 84 -7.01 7.11 -21.75
C ASP A 84 -7.65 5.91 -21.03
N ALA A 85 -7.06 4.73 -21.16
CA ALA A 85 -7.46 3.52 -20.43
C ALA A 85 -7.14 3.61 -18.94
N MET A 86 -6.05 4.29 -18.56
CA MET A 86 -5.67 4.50 -17.15
C MET A 86 -6.55 5.52 -16.44
N GLY A 87 -6.93 6.61 -17.12
CA GLY A 87 -7.63 7.73 -16.50
C GLY A 87 -6.84 8.37 -15.35
N THR A 88 -7.56 9.13 -14.52
CA THR A 88 -6.98 9.77 -13.32
C THR A 88 -7.44 9.04 -12.07
N LEU A 89 -6.49 8.50 -11.32
CA LEU A 89 -6.67 7.82 -10.06
C LEU A 89 -6.57 8.77 -8.87
N ASP A 90 -7.52 8.60 -7.96
CA ASP A 90 -7.48 9.15 -6.61
C ASP A 90 -7.71 8.06 -5.56
N PHE A 91 -7.10 8.23 -4.39
CA PHE A 91 -7.26 7.34 -3.25
C PHE A 91 -7.81 8.09 -2.05
N THR A 92 -8.88 7.56 -1.45
CA THR A 92 -9.33 7.97 -0.12
C THR A 92 -8.91 6.92 0.91
N ILE A 93 -7.95 7.24 1.77
CA ILE A 93 -7.47 6.32 2.81
C ILE A 93 -8.40 6.38 4.02
N LEU A 94 -9.13 5.29 4.28
CA LEU A 94 -10.10 5.20 5.37
C LEU A 94 -9.47 4.70 6.67
N GLN A 95 -8.52 3.77 6.56
CA GLN A 95 -7.86 3.17 7.73
C GLN A 95 -6.42 2.80 7.42
N VAL A 96 -5.53 3.09 8.36
CA VAL A 96 -4.18 2.52 8.43
C VAL A 96 -4.02 1.94 9.84
N LYS A 97 -3.94 0.62 9.94
CA LYS A 97 -3.90 -0.09 11.23
C LYS A 97 -2.65 -0.95 11.33
N ARG A 98 -1.86 -0.73 12.38
CA ARG A 98 -0.77 -1.66 12.73
C ARG A 98 -1.36 -3.01 13.11
N VAL A 99 -0.80 -4.09 12.55
CA VAL A 99 -1.14 -5.46 12.94
C VAL A 99 -0.01 -6.08 13.76
N SER A 100 1.24 -5.83 13.38
CA SER A 100 2.44 -6.29 14.09
C SER A 100 3.61 -5.30 13.92
N ALA A 101 4.80 -5.65 14.40
CA ALA A 101 5.97 -4.82 14.21
C ALA A 101 6.33 -4.58 12.72
N ASP A 102 5.99 -5.53 11.86
CA ASP A 102 6.36 -5.60 10.45
C ASP A 102 5.15 -5.67 9.51
N HIS A 103 3.91 -5.52 10.01
CA HIS A 103 2.70 -5.56 9.18
C HIS A 103 1.70 -4.45 9.51
N PHE A 104 1.07 -3.95 8.45
CA PHE A 104 -0.04 -3.02 8.51
C PHE A 104 -1.18 -3.46 7.61
N PHE A 105 -2.40 -3.24 8.07
CA PHE A 105 -3.62 -3.41 7.31
C PHE A 105 -4.16 -2.03 6.92
N VAL A 106 -4.38 -1.81 5.63
CA VAL A 106 -4.86 -0.54 5.08
C VAL A 106 -6.17 -0.77 4.36
N VAL A 107 -7.15 0.11 4.58
CA VAL A 107 -8.42 0.10 3.84
C VAL A 107 -8.63 1.47 3.22
N GLY A 108 -9.08 1.50 1.97
CA GLY A 108 -9.36 2.74 1.27
C GLY A 108 -10.35 2.58 0.14
N LYS A 109 -10.59 3.68 -0.56
CA LYS A 109 -11.34 3.75 -1.80
C LYS A 109 -10.42 4.16 -2.93
N TRP A 110 -10.65 3.60 -4.11
CA TRP A 110 -10.06 4.08 -5.35
C TRP A 110 -11.16 4.69 -6.21
N HIS A 111 -10.84 5.79 -6.89
CA HIS A 111 -11.72 6.44 -7.86
C HIS A 111 -10.93 6.75 -9.13
N LEU A 112 -11.41 6.26 -10.27
CA LEU A 112 -10.87 6.47 -11.60
C LEU A 112 -11.79 7.39 -12.39
N THR A 113 -11.30 8.56 -12.75
CA THR A 113 -11.95 9.47 -13.69
C THR A 113 -11.55 9.08 -15.12
N LEU A 114 -12.51 8.64 -15.93
CA LEU A 114 -12.30 8.18 -17.31
C LEU A 114 -13.21 8.96 -18.26
N LYS A 115 -12.82 9.10 -19.53
CA LYS A 115 -13.67 9.71 -20.57
C LYS A 115 -14.99 8.95 -20.78
N ALA A 116 -14.96 7.63 -20.64
CA ALA A 116 -16.11 6.75 -20.82
C ALA A 116 -17.04 6.66 -19.59
N GLY A 117 -16.72 7.39 -18.51
CA GLY A 117 -17.46 7.37 -17.25
C GLY A 117 -16.61 6.85 -16.09
N ASN A 118 -16.81 7.45 -14.92
CA ASN A 118 -16.00 7.16 -13.73
C ASN A 118 -16.22 5.72 -13.24
N GLN A 119 -15.17 5.17 -12.65
CA GLN A 119 -15.21 3.90 -11.93
C GLN A 119 -14.70 4.12 -10.52
N GLU A 120 -15.23 3.38 -9.56
CA GLU A 120 -14.79 3.46 -8.17
C GLU A 120 -15.00 2.13 -7.47
N GLY A 121 -14.30 1.99 -6.34
CA GLY A 121 -14.38 0.78 -5.55
C GLY A 121 -13.63 0.92 -4.23
N HIS A 122 -13.51 -0.20 -3.53
CA HIS A 122 -12.77 -0.28 -2.28
C HIS A 122 -11.55 -1.17 -2.46
N PHE A 123 -10.54 -0.92 -1.63
CA PHE A 123 -9.39 -1.79 -1.52
C PHE A 123 -9.04 -2.10 -0.07
N SER A 124 -8.39 -3.24 0.14
CA SER A 124 -7.74 -3.64 1.37
C SER A 124 -6.33 -4.14 1.07
N LEU A 125 -5.33 -3.58 1.74
CA LEU A 125 -3.93 -3.92 1.52
C LEU A 125 -3.33 -4.48 2.80
N LEU A 126 -2.55 -5.56 2.66
CA LEU A 126 -1.60 -5.98 3.67
C LEU A 126 -0.22 -5.48 3.27
N PHE A 127 0.32 -4.57 4.08
CA PHE A 127 1.70 -4.13 3.98
C PHE A 127 2.58 -4.98 4.86
N ARG A 128 3.79 -5.28 4.38
CA ARG A 128 4.87 -5.89 5.14
C ARG A 128 6.15 -5.07 5.03
N LYS A 129 6.91 -4.98 6.12
CA LYS A 129 8.26 -4.41 6.10
C LYS A 129 9.25 -5.48 5.63
N VAL A 130 9.80 -5.30 4.43
CA VAL A 130 10.79 -6.20 3.83
C VAL A 130 12.06 -5.40 3.61
N ASN A 131 13.18 -5.83 4.20
CA ASN A 131 14.48 -5.13 4.10
C ASN A 131 14.41 -3.62 4.42
N GLY A 132 13.58 -3.26 5.41
CA GLY A 132 13.38 -1.86 5.83
C GLY A 132 12.37 -1.06 4.99
N GLN A 133 11.85 -1.61 3.90
CA GLN A 133 10.87 -0.97 3.03
C GLN A 133 9.46 -1.51 3.28
N TRP A 134 8.46 -0.64 3.30
CA TRP A 134 7.05 -1.04 3.35
C TRP A 134 6.56 -1.37 1.95
N LEU A 135 6.15 -2.62 1.75
CA LEU A 135 5.68 -3.14 0.47
C LEU A 135 4.32 -3.82 0.65
N ILE A 136 3.44 -3.67 -0.35
CA ILE A 136 2.16 -4.39 -0.38
C ILE A 136 2.45 -5.86 -0.71
N VAL A 137 2.03 -6.77 0.16
CA VAL A 137 2.16 -8.23 -0.04
C VAL A 137 0.84 -8.91 -0.39
N ALA A 138 -0.29 -8.25 -0.10
CA ALA A 138 -1.60 -8.65 -0.56
C ALA A 138 -2.47 -7.43 -0.87
N ASP A 139 -3.17 -7.46 -2.01
CA ASP A 139 -4.11 -6.43 -2.46
C ASP A 139 -5.44 -7.09 -2.78
N HIS A 140 -6.50 -6.65 -2.10
CA HIS A 140 -7.87 -6.99 -2.44
C HIS A 140 -8.61 -5.75 -2.90
N SER A 141 -9.04 -5.74 -4.15
CA SER A 141 -9.76 -4.62 -4.75
C SER A 141 -11.07 -5.10 -5.40
N SER A 142 -12.17 -4.40 -5.08
CA SER A 142 -13.54 -4.69 -5.53
C SER A 142 -14.17 -3.52 -6.26
#